data_AF-A0A961TNB0-F1
#
_entry.id   AF-A0A961TNB0-F1
#
_cell.length_a   1.000
_cell.length_b   1.000
_cell.length_c   1.000
_cell.angle_alpha   90.00
_cell.angle_beta   90.00
_cell.angle_gamma   90.00
#
_symmetry.space_group_name_H-M   'P 1'
#
loop_
_entity.id
_entity.type
_entity.pdbx_description
1 polymer ?
#
loop_
_entity_poly.entity_id
_entity_poly.type
_entity_poly.pdbx_seq_one_letter_code
_entity_poly.pdbx_strand_id
1 'polypeptide(L)'
;SVLDTVLFFGLAFSARFAFLDALTGQEDGSLAFAVPFFGGETPLWVSLALGDFCVKLLVGLVMLAPYGALMAWLAPRRETV
;
A
#
# COMPACT_ATOMS: atom_id res chain seq x y z
N SER A 1 -1.98 6.97 -1.85
CA SER A 1 -1.73 5.52 -1.84
C SER A 1 -0.25 5.17 -1.84
N VAL A 2 0.53 5.43 -2.91
CA VAL A 2 1.95 5.02 -2.94
C VAL A 2 2.79 5.70 -1.83
N LEU A 3 2.77 7.03 -1.78
CA LEU A 3 3.57 7.81 -0.82
C LEU A 3 3.18 7.47 0.62
N ASP A 4 1.89 7.34 0.88
CA ASP A 4 1.33 6.99 2.19
C ASP A 4 1.78 5.58 2.62
N THR A 5 1.64 4.56 1.75
CA THR A 5 2.11 3.20 2.03
C THR A 5 3.62 3.17 2.31
N VAL A 6 4.43 3.89 1.51
CA VAL A 6 5.89 3.94 1.70
C VAL A 6 6.26 4.64 3.01
N LEU A 7 5.60 5.76 3.33
CA LEU A 7 5.86 6.49 4.56
C LEU A 7 5.39 5.71 5.78
N PHE A 8 4.20 5.11 5.74
CA PHE A 8 3.66 4.31 6.83
C PHE A 8 4.56 3.09 7.11
N PHE A 9 4.81 2.24 6.10
CA PHE A 9 5.62 1.04 6.33
C PHE A 9 7.09 1.37 6.58
N GLY A 10 7.61 2.41 5.94
CA GLY A 10 8.99 2.84 6.10
C GLY A 10 9.28 3.49 7.45
N LEU A 11 8.33 4.21 8.04
CA LEU A 11 8.50 4.79 9.38
C LEU A 11 8.16 3.79 10.49
N ALA A 12 7.09 3.01 10.34
CA ALA A 12 6.59 2.12 11.40
C ALA A 12 7.40 0.82 11.55
N PHE A 13 8.01 0.29 10.48
CA PHE A 13 8.65 -1.04 10.52
C PHE A 13 10.13 -1.04 10.14
N SER A 14 10.73 0.11 9.85
CA SER A 14 12.16 0.20 9.53
C SER A 14 13.02 0.29 10.80
N ALA A 15 14.06 -0.53 10.87
CA ALA A 15 15.04 -0.53 11.97
C ALA A 15 15.73 0.83 12.18
N ARG A 16 15.82 1.67 11.13
CA ARG A 16 16.44 3.00 11.24
C ARG A 16 15.62 3.97 12.09
N PHE A 17 14.33 3.69 12.28
CA PHE A 17 13.40 4.53 13.03
C PHE A 17 13.02 3.92 14.38
N ALA A 18 13.60 2.79 14.79
CA ALA A 18 13.37 2.19 16.12
C ALA A 18 13.67 3.15 17.29
N PHE A 19 14.52 4.16 17.07
CA PHE A 19 14.76 5.20 18.08
C PHE A 19 13.50 6.02 18.40
N LEU A 20 12.55 6.15 17.46
CA LEU A 20 11.28 6.85 17.68
C LEU A 20 10.40 6.09 18.67
N ASP A 21 10.37 4.76 18.60
CA ASP A 21 9.65 3.91 19.55
C ASP A 21 10.26 4.07 20.96
N ALA A 22 11.60 4.06 21.04
CA ALA A 22 12.31 4.33 22.29
C ALA A 22 12.04 5.75 22.84
N LEU A 23 11.91 6.76 21.98
CA LEU A 23 11.63 8.14 22.39
C LEU A 23 10.19 8.34 22.89
N THR A 24 9.25 7.55 22.37
CA THR A 24 7.84 7.57 22.74
C THR A 24 7.50 6.59 23.87
N GLY A 25 8.47 5.78 24.31
CA GLY A 25 8.28 4.79 25.36
C GLY A 25 7.46 3.58 24.92
N GLN A 26 7.42 3.29 23.61
CA GLN A 26 6.79 2.10 23.04
C GLN A 26 7.82 0.97 22.87
N GLU A 27 7.32 -0.26 22.81
CA GLU A 27 8.15 -1.41 22.41
C GLU A 27 8.61 -1.24 20.95
N ASP A 28 9.80 -1.77 20.64
CA ASP A 28 10.38 -1.72 19.30
C ASP A 28 9.50 -2.50 18.31
N GLY A 29 8.84 -1.75 17.41
CA GLY A 29 8.00 -2.30 16.35
C GLY A 29 8.77 -2.60 15.05
N SER A 30 10.08 -2.38 15.03
CA SER A 30 10.86 -2.49 13.81
C SER A 30 11.06 -3.95 13.37
N LEU A 31 10.95 -4.17 12.05
CA LEU A 31 11.05 -5.48 11.43
C LEU A 31 12.33 -5.55 10.60
N ALA A 32 13.47 -5.58 11.30
CA ALA A 32 14.82 -5.47 10.73
C ALA A 32 15.29 -6.69 9.91
N PHE A 33 14.47 -7.74 9.81
CA PHE A 33 14.86 -8.98 9.17
C PHE A 33 14.84 -8.88 7.65
N ALA A 34 15.85 -9.49 7.04
CA ALA A 34 15.94 -9.65 5.60
C ALA A 34 15.07 -10.83 5.14
N VAL A 35 14.37 -10.64 4.04
CA VAL A 35 13.55 -11.66 3.39
C VAL A 35 13.96 -11.77 1.93
N PRO A 36 14.05 -13.01 1.38
CA PRO A 36 14.30 -13.21 -0.04
C PRO A 36 13.17 -12.60 -0.86
N PHE A 37 13.53 -11.74 -1.80
CA PHE A 37 12.61 -11.00 -2.63
C PHE A 37 13.19 -10.86 -4.05
N PHE A 38 12.51 -11.46 -5.04
CA PHE A 38 12.91 -11.47 -6.46
C PHE A 38 14.40 -11.77 -6.72
N GLY A 39 14.97 -12.74 -5.98
CA GLY A 39 16.36 -13.18 -6.18
C GLY A 39 17.43 -12.36 -5.44
N GLY A 40 17.03 -11.36 -4.65
CA GLY A 40 17.90 -10.66 -3.70
C GLY A 40 17.35 -10.71 -2.27
N GLU A 41 18.09 -10.15 -1.32
CA GLU A 41 17.60 -9.93 0.04
C GLU A 41 17.11 -8.49 0.19
N THR A 42 15.90 -8.31 0.72
CA THR A 42 15.34 -6.98 1.03
C THR A 42 14.81 -6.94 2.45
N PRO A 43 14.76 -5.76 3.10
CA PRO A 43 14.11 -5.64 4.40
C PRO A 43 12.64 -6.04 4.30
N LEU A 44 12.10 -6.78 5.29
CA LEU A 44 10.71 -7.25 5.25
C LEU A 44 9.72 -6.12 4.97
N TRP A 45 9.87 -4.97 5.63
CA TRP A 45 8.92 -3.87 5.50
C TRP A 45 8.76 -3.40 4.04
N VAL A 46 9.81 -3.54 3.21
CA VAL A 46 9.76 -3.22 1.78
C VAL A 46 8.88 -4.23 1.04
N SER A 47 9.02 -5.52 1.34
CA SER A 47 8.18 -6.56 0.71
C SER A 47 6.72 -6.43 1.13
N LEU A 48 6.46 -6.08 2.39
CA LEU A 48 5.11 -5.83 2.89
C LEU A 48 4.49 -4.58 2.27
N ALA A 49 5.23 -3.47 2.19
CA ALA A 49 4.77 -2.24 1.55
C ALA A 49 4.40 -2.48 0.08
N LEU A 50 5.20 -3.27 -0.65
CA LEU A 50 4.87 -3.61 -2.02
C LEU A 50 3.64 -4.51 -2.11
N GLY A 51 3.53 -5.52 -1.25
CA GLY A 51 2.36 -6.39 -1.17
C GLY A 51 1.06 -5.61 -0.94
N ASP A 52 1.06 -4.71 0.05
CA ASP A 52 -0.07 -3.82 0.33
C ASP A 52 -0.42 -2.94 -0.88
N PHE A 53 0.58 -2.35 -1.54
CA PHE A 53 0.37 -1.53 -2.72
C PHE A 53 -0.26 -2.33 -3.88
N CYS A 54 0.23 -3.55 -4.14
CA CYS A 54 -0.32 -4.43 -5.17
C CYS A 54 -1.80 -4.77 -4.90
N VAL A 55 -2.14 -5.09 -3.65
CA VAL A 55 -3.53 -5.39 -3.25
C VAL A 55 -4.41 -4.16 -3.46
N LYS A 56 -3.97 -2.97 -3.01
CA LYS A 56 -4.72 -1.71 -3.21
C LYS A 56 -4.96 -1.41 -4.70
N LEU A 57 -3.97 -1.63 -5.56
CA LEU A 57 -4.10 -1.42 -7.00
C LEU A 57 -5.10 -2.41 -7.62
N LEU A 58 -5.01 -3.69 -7.26
CA LEU A 58 -5.91 -4.73 -7.76
C LEU A 58 -7.36 -4.47 -7.32
N VAL A 59 -7.57 -4.15 -6.05
CA VAL A 59 -8.90 -3.80 -5.52
C VAL A 59 -9.46 -2.57 -6.23
N GLY A 60 -8.64 -1.53 -6.43
CA GLY A 60 -9.05 -0.33 -7.18
C GLY A 60 -9.46 -0.63 -8.63
N LEU A 61 -8.71 -1.51 -9.31
CA LEU A 61 -9.03 -1.94 -10.67
C LEU A 61 -10.34 -2.73 -10.72
N VAL A 62 -10.54 -3.67 -9.79
CA VAL A 62 -11.79 -4.45 -9.69
C VAL A 62 -12.98 -3.55 -9.41
N MET A 63 -12.82 -2.55 -8.55
CA MET A 63 -13.85 -1.54 -8.24
C MET A 63 -14.23 -0.65 -9.43
N LEU A 64 -13.42 -0.61 -10.49
CA LEU A 64 -13.76 0.15 -11.69
C LEU A 64 -14.94 -0.47 -12.47
N ALA A 65 -15.14 -1.78 -12.37
CA ALA A 65 -16.26 -2.48 -13.01
C ALA A 65 -17.65 -2.02 -12.48
N PRO A 66 -17.94 -2.05 -11.16
CA PRO A 66 -19.20 -1.55 -10.64
C PRO A 66 -19.36 -0.03 -10.84
N TYR A 67 -18.26 0.75 -10.76
CA TYR A 67 -18.30 2.18 -11.08
C TYR A 67 -18.73 2.44 -12.53
N GLY A 68 -18.15 1.70 -13.50
CA GLY A 68 -18.52 1.78 -14.90
C GLY A 68 -19.96 1.38 -15.17
N ALA A 69 -20.44 0.30 -14.52
CA ALA A 69 -21.84 -0.14 -14.62
C ALA A 69 -22.80 0.91 -14.08
N LEU A 70 -22.48 1.51 -12.93
CA LEU A 70 -23.27 2.59 -12.34
C LEU A 70 -23.31 3.83 -13.24
N MET A 71 -22.16 4.27 -13.75
CA MET A 71 -22.09 5.42 -14.66
C MET A 71 -22.85 5.17 -15.97
N ALA A 72 -22.84 3.96 -16.51
CA ALA A 72 -23.62 3.59 -17.69
C ALA A 72 -25.14 3.66 -17.42
N TRP A 73 -25.58 3.38 -16.19
CA TRP A 73 -26.98 3.51 -15.79
C TRP A 73 -27.39 4.97 -15.55
N LEU A 74 -26.52 5.78 -14.94
CA LEU A 74 -26.79 7.19 -14.65
C LEU A 74 -26.61 8.13 -15.85
N ALA A 75 -25.76 7.79 -16.83
CA ALA A 75 -25.50 8.67 -17.96
C ALA A 75 -26.77 8.84 -18.83
N PRO A 76 -27.28 10.08 -19.01
CA PRO A 76 -28.36 10.34 -19.95
C PRO A 76 -27.94 9.90 -21.35
N ARG A 77 -28.77 9.10 -22.03
CA ARG A 77 -28.52 8.72 -23.42
C ARG A 77 -28.35 10.01 -24.22
N ARG A 78 -27.15 10.23 -24.76
CA ARG A 78 -26.91 11.35 -25.67
C ARG A 78 -27.75 11.09 -26.91
N GLU A 79 -28.81 11.87 -27.05
CA GLU A 79 -29.61 11.93 -28.26
C GLU A 79 -28.76 12.55 -29.37
N THR A 80 -28.25 11.69 -30.24
CA THR A 80 -27.58 12.10 -31.48
C THR A 80 -28.65 12.64 -32.42
N VAL A 81 -28.59 13.95 -32.69
CA VAL A 81 -29.38 14.66 -33.70
C VAL A 81 -28.86 14.33 -35.09
#